data_AF-A0A6G2QVX7-F1
#
_entry.id   AF-A0A6G2QVX7-F1
#
_cell.length_a   1.000
_cell.length_b   1.000
_cell.length_c   1.000
_cell.angle_alpha   90.00
_cell.angle_beta   90.00
_cell.angle_gamma   90.00
#
_symmetry.space_group_name_H-M   'P 1'
#
loop_
_entity.id
_entity.type
_entity.pdbx_description
1 polymer ?
#
loop_
_entity_poly.entity_id
_entity_poly.type
_entity_poly.pdbx_seq_one_letter_code
_entity_poly.pdbx_strand_id
1 'polypeptide(L)'
;MKHRGRHRRRRRGRALRATLAGTALALTAAATMITTSQATDADDPGPLKPLTASAETTPLRLTEHDVPRAALDRLSASMGRPVGVRTVLADPDGALRDAADCTADDRRALPVEPAAARAYCWPDEATEGWRPGAVTTSGDADDDGRWGEHRVVVSGWSRADASGDGDGPARVAFVDAGDRERPRYTWVLLAVPVDGGRDYRGLGSAVSGMVWYQDKLLVTAGRGEDSALYVYDVDRIQRAAAPGTSPGRGPGGPSAA
;
A
#
# COMPACT_ATOMS: atom_id res chain seq x y z
N MET A 1 39.18 12.36 -3.34
CA MET A 1 38.30 13.35 -2.68
C MET A 1 37.11 12.62 -2.09
N LYS A 2 37.00 12.58 -0.76
CA LYS A 2 35.95 11.84 -0.02
C LYS A 2 35.01 12.87 0.59
N HIS A 3 33.77 12.94 0.13
CA HIS A 3 32.72 13.70 0.82
C HIS A 3 31.83 12.72 1.58
N ARG A 4 32.00 12.69 2.91
CA ARG A 4 31.09 12.06 3.86
C ARG A 4 30.06 13.11 4.28
N GLY A 5 28.79 12.92 3.92
CA GLY A 5 27.67 13.72 4.42
C GLY A 5 27.06 13.04 5.65
N ARG A 6 27.37 13.57 6.84
CA ARG A 6 26.86 13.11 8.14
C ARG A 6 25.59 13.91 8.49
N HIS A 7 24.61 13.20 9.06
CA HIS A 7 23.41 13.62 9.79
C HIS A 7 23.17 15.12 10.09
N ARG A 8 21.90 15.54 9.95
CA ARG A 8 21.29 16.55 10.83
C ARG A 8 19.92 16.09 11.35
N ARG A 9 19.93 15.44 12.53
CA ARG A 9 18.78 15.39 13.44
C ARG A 9 18.49 16.80 13.95
N ARG A 10 17.28 17.32 13.78
CA ARG A 10 16.80 18.48 14.54
C ARG A 10 15.94 17.99 15.70
N ARG A 11 16.50 18.06 16.92
CA ARG A 11 15.77 18.08 18.19
C ARG A 11 15.70 19.52 18.68
N ARG A 12 14.50 20.06 18.88
CA ARG A 12 14.16 21.23 19.72
C ARG A 12 12.66 21.06 20.07
N GLY A 13 12.17 21.07 21.31
CA GLY A 13 12.78 21.22 22.63
C GLY A 13 11.80 20.68 23.68
N ARG A 14 12.33 20.17 24.79
CA ARG A 14 11.59 19.88 26.02
C ARG A 14 11.48 21.16 26.85
N ALA A 15 10.32 21.34 27.48
CA ALA A 15 10.10 21.72 28.88
C ALA A 15 9.08 22.86 29.05
N LEU A 16 7.92 22.50 29.58
CA LEU A 16 7.32 23.23 30.69
C LEU A 16 6.52 22.23 31.53
N ARG A 17 7.11 21.84 32.67
CA ARG A 17 6.38 21.26 33.80
C ARG A 17 5.94 22.43 34.67
N ALA A 18 4.65 22.52 34.96
CA ALA A 18 4.16 23.21 36.13
C ALA A 18 3.28 22.23 36.91
N THR A 19 3.74 21.93 38.12
CA THR A 19 3.09 21.14 39.15
C THR A 19 1.98 21.96 39.81
N LEU A 20 0.78 21.41 39.90
CA LEU A 20 -0.21 21.79 40.91
C LEU A 20 -0.75 20.50 41.52
N ALA A 21 -0.31 20.23 42.75
CA ALA A 21 -0.92 19.24 43.64
C ALA A 21 -1.98 19.96 44.49
N GLY A 22 -3.12 19.31 44.74
CA GLY A 22 -4.06 19.76 45.78
C GLY A 22 -5.54 19.46 45.52
N THR A 23 -5.92 18.21 45.77
CA THR A 23 -7.19 17.76 46.39
C THR A 23 -8.53 18.42 46.02
N ALA A 24 -9.40 17.64 45.37
CA ALA A 24 -10.81 17.55 45.76
C ALA A 24 -11.35 16.14 45.45
N LEU A 25 -11.69 15.41 46.51
CA LEU A 25 -12.47 14.18 46.47
C LEU A 25 -13.94 14.51 46.18
N ALA A 26 -14.54 13.69 45.32
CA ALA A 26 -15.91 13.17 45.36
C ALA A 26 -16.79 13.46 44.13
N LEU A 27 -17.33 12.36 43.60
CA LEU A 27 -18.63 12.23 42.90
C LEU A 27 -18.78 12.93 41.55
N THR A 28 -18.43 12.23 40.46
CA THR A 28 -19.42 11.87 39.43
C THR A 28 -18.94 10.63 38.66
N ALA A 29 -19.51 9.48 38.98
CA ALA A 29 -19.45 8.29 38.14
C ALA A 29 -20.48 8.46 37.02
N ALA A 30 -20.05 8.88 35.83
CA ALA A 30 -20.77 8.70 34.57
C ALA A 30 -19.88 9.21 33.43
N ALA A 31 -19.42 8.31 32.57
CA ALA A 31 -19.05 8.52 31.15
C ALA A 31 -17.79 7.75 30.75
N THR A 32 -17.89 6.43 30.68
CA THR A 32 -17.19 5.64 29.65
C THR A 32 -18.09 4.47 29.28
N MET A 33 -19.26 4.77 28.70
CA MET A 33 -19.83 3.84 27.73
C MET A 33 -19.00 4.00 26.46
N ILE A 34 -17.87 3.28 26.40
CA ILE A 34 -17.32 2.88 25.12
C ILE A 34 -18.43 2.04 24.51
N THR A 35 -19.04 2.52 23.44
CA THR A 35 -19.98 1.74 22.65
C THR A 35 -19.21 0.52 22.14
N THR A 36 -19.35 -0.59 22.86
CA THR A 36 -18.95 -1.90 22.39
C THR A 36 -19.81 -2.15 21.17
N SER A 37 -19.17 -2.10 20.00
CA SER A 37 -19.73 -2.64 18.76
C SER A 37 -20.33 -3.99 19.11
N GLN A 38 -21.64 -4.13 18.97
CA GLN A 38 -22.40 -5.35 19.25
C GLN A 38 -22.05 -6.40 18.19
N ALA A 39 -20.83 -6.93 18.24
CA ALA A 39 -20.58 -8.30 17.85
C ALA A 39 -21.04 -9.13 19.04
N THR A 40 -22.21 -9.74 18.94
CA THR A 40 -22.67 -10.68 19.97
C THR A 40 -21.71 -11.86 19.99
N ASP A 41 -20.85 -11.88 21.02
CA ASP A 41 -19.93 -12.96 21.36
C ASP A 41 -20.69 -14.30 21.46
N ALA A 42 -20.43 -15.18 20.51
CA ALA A 42 -20.37 -16.60 20.79
C ALA A 42 -18.90 -16.98 20.55
N ASP A 43 -18.24 -17.43 21.62
CA ASP A 43 -16.83 -17.82 21.72
C ASP A 43 -15.85 -16.66 21.97
N ASP A 44 -15.80 -16.16 23.22
CA ASP A 44 -14.59 -15.50 23.73
C ASP A 44 -13.44 -16.51 23.65
N PRO A 45 -12.43 -16.31 22.79
CA PRO A 45 -11.35 -17.27 22.55
C PRO A 45 -10.42 -17.43 23.76
N GLY A 46 -10.67 -16.71 24.85
CA GLY A 46 -9.85 -16.71 26.04
C GLY A 46 -8.57 -15.88 25.86
N PRO A 47 -7.69 -15.86 26.88
CA PRO A 47 -6.48 -15.04 26.85
C PRO A 47 -5.49 -15.54 25.78
N LEU A 48 -4.84 -14.59 25.10
CA LEU A 48 -3.77 -14.89 24.14
C LEU A 48 -2.66 -15.70 24.82
N LYS A 49 -2.29 -16.85 24.25
CA LYS A 49 -1.15 -17.65 24.71
C LYS A 49 0.15 -16.91 24.38
N PRO A 50 0.96 -16.49 25.38
CA PRO A 50 2.23 -15.85 25.09
C PRO A 50 3.21 -16.86 24.50
N LEU A 51 3.77 -16.55 23.32
CA LEU A 51 4.86 -17.32 22.73
C LEU A 51 6.18 -16.79 23.30
N THR A 52 6.76 -17.53 24.25
CA THR A 52 7.98 -17.09 24.96
C THR A 52 9.17 -18.00 24.69
N ALA A 53 8.94 -19.23 24.21
CA ALA A 53 10.01 -20.14 23.86
C ALA A 53 10.61 -19.78 22.50
N SER A 54 11.94 -19.84 22.39
CA SER A 54 12.65 -19.67 21.11
C SER A 54 12.16 -20.66 20.05
N ALA A 55 11.82 -21.89 20.43
CA ALA A 55 11.27 -22.89 19.51
C ALA A 55 9.90 -22.49 18.94
N GLU A 56 9.09 -21.76 19.70
CA GLU A 56 7.77 -21.26 19.26
C GLU A 56 7.90 -19.98 18.41
N THR A 57 8.92 -19.15 18.66
CA THR A 57 9.10 -17.86 17.97
C THR A 57 10.02 -17.92 16.76
N THR A 58 10.92 -18.91 16.66
CA THR A 58 11.86 -19.06 15.54
C THR A 58 11.15 -19.23 14.19
N PRO A 59 10.08 -20.04 14.06
CA PRO A 59 9.33 -20.15 12.82
C PRO A 59 8.60 -18.87 12.40
N LEU A 60 8.36 -17.95 13.34
CA LEU A 60 7.64 -16.70 13.11
C LEU A 60 8.57 -15.54 12.72
N ARG A 61 9.87 -15.80 12.55
CA ARG A 61 10.83 -14.78 12.17
C ARG A 61 10.74 -14.49 10.68
N LEU A 62 10.66 -13.21 10.35
CA LEU A 62 10.87 -12.75 8.98
C LEU A 62 12.32 -13.03 8.57
N THR A 63 12.49 -13.72 7.44
CA THR A 63 13.77 -13.90 6.79
C THR A 63 13.85 -12.94 5.61
N GLU A 64 14.88 -12.10 5.60
CA GLU A 64 15.10 -11.13 4.53
C GLU A 64 15.73 -11.82 3.31
N HIS A 65 15.14 -11.57 2.14
CA HIS A 65 15.63 -12.05 0.85
C HIS A 65 15.84 -10.85 -0.08
N ASP A 66 17.07 -10.35 -0.13
CA ASP A 66 17.42 -9.21 -0.96
C ASP A 66 17.42 -9.56 -2.45
N VAL A 67 16.80 -8.69 -3.25
CA VAL A 67 17.08 -8.65 -4.69
C VAL A 67 18.47 -8.03 -4.89
N PRO A 68 19.43 -8.71 -5.53
CA PRO A 68 20.78 -8.17 -5.71
C PRO A 68 20.74 -6.82 -6.42
N ARG A 69 21.46 -5.82 -5.89
CA ARG A 69 21.51 -4.47 -6.49
C ARG A 69 21.90 -4.49 -7.96
N ALA A 70 22.86 -5.33 -8.33
CA ALA A 70 23.28 -5.49 -9.72
C ALA A 70 22.15 -5.98 -10.66
N ALA A 71 21.17 -6.75 -10.15
CA ALA A 71 20.00 -7.14 -10.90
C ALA A 71 19.05 -5.94 -11.08
N LEU A 72 18.78 -5.19 -10.01
CA LEU A 72 17.95 -3.97 -10.08
C LEU A 72 18.54 -2.92 -11.02
N ASP A 73 19.85 -2.73 -10.97
CA ASP A 73 20.57 -1.75 -11.79
C ASP A 73 20.61 -2.19 -13.26
N ARG A 74 20.79 -3.49 -13.54
CA ARG A 74 20.69 -4.05 -14.89
C ARG A 74 19.29 -3.86 -15.47
N LEU A 75 18.26 -4.20 -14.70
CA LEU A 75 16.87 -4.03 -15.12
C LEU A 75 16.59 -2.56 -15.40
N SER A 76 16.99 -1.67 -14.49
CA SER A 76 16.82 -0.22 -14.65
C SER A 76 17.55 0.30 -15.89
N ALA A 77 18.82 -0.06 -16.09
CA ALA A 77 19.59 0.38 -17.26
C ALA A 77 18.93 -0.02 -18.58
N SER A 78 18.22 -1.14 -18.61
CA SER A 78 17.53 -1.63 -19.80
C SER A 78 16.13 -1.04 -20.02
N MET A 79 15.48 -0.49 -18.99
CA MET A 79 14.14 0.12 -19.07
C MET A 79 14.18 1.65 -19.10
N GLY A 80 15.31 2.24 -18.71
CA GLY A 80 15.48 3.69 -18.60
C GLY A 80 15.58 4.16 -17.16
N ARG A 81 15.63 5.48 -16.99
CA ARG A 81 15.78 6.08 -15.66
C ARG A 81 14.47 5.87 -14.87
N PRO A 82 14.53 5.27 -13.67
CA PRO A 82 13.34 5.18 -12.83
C PRO A 82 12.84 6.56 -12.42
N VAL A 83 11.55 6.65 -12.15
CA VAL A 83 10.85 7.83 -11.67
C VAL A 83 10.15 7.54 -10.34
N GLY A 84 9.86 8.58 -9.57
CA GLY A 84 9.08 8.46 -8.33
C GLY A 84 7.60 8.81 -8.51
N VAL A 85 6.82 8.61 -7.44
CA VAL A 85 5.35 8.82 -7.39
C VAL A 85 4.91 10.15 -7.99
N ARG A 86 5.57 11.27 -7.67
CA ARG A 86 5.24 12.60 -8.23
C ARG A 86 5.21 12.61 -9.77
N THR A 87 6.14 11.89 -10.38
CA THR A 87 6.29 11.90 -11.84
C THR A 87 5.22 11.07 -12.53
N VAL A 88 4.74 10.00 -11.89
CA VAL A 88 3.64 9.19 -12.45
C VAL A 88 2.29 9.87 -12.21
N LEU A 89 2.10 10.55 -11.09
CA LEU A 89 0.87 11.33 -10.83
C LEU A 89 0.70 12.53 -11.79
N ALA A 90 1.78 13.04 -12.38
CA ALA A 90 1.74 14.10 -13.37
C ALA A 90 1.17 13.65 -14.74
N ASP A 91 1.02 12.35 -14.95
CA ASP A 91 0.58 11.71 -16.20
C ASP A 91 -0.46 10.62 -15.88
N PRO A 92 -1.68 11.02 -15.44
CA PRO A 92 -2.66 10.07 -14.92
C PRO A 92 -3.34 9.27 -16.04
N ASP A 93 -3.59 7.99 -15.78
CA ASP A 93 -4.33 7.09 -16.69
C ASP A 93 -5.84 7.39 -16.68
N GLY A 94 -6.35 7.97 -15.57
CA GLY A 94 -7.77 8.27 -15.45
C GLY A 94 -8.13 9.09 -14.23
N ALA A 95 -9.43 9.25 -14.01
CA ALA A 95 -10.01 9.91 -12.85
C ALA A 95 -11.09 9.02 -12.22
N LEU A 96 -11.23 9.11 -10.90
CA LEU A 96 -12.36 8.51 -10.20
C LEU A 96 -13.63 9.32 -10.47
N ARG A 97 -14.78 8.65 -10.46
CA ARG A 97 -16.10 9.26 -10.60
C ARG A 97 -16.64 9.64 -9.23
N ASP A 98 -17.39 10.72 -9.16
CA ASP A 98 -18.00 11.18 -7.92
C ASP A 98 -19.08 10.22 -7.42
N ALA A 99 -19.37 10.27 -6.12
CA ALA A 99 -20.36 9.41 -5.46
C ALA A 99 -21.73 9.37 -6.17
N ALA A 100 -22.15 10.47 -6.79
CA ALA A 100 -23.42 10.58 -7.49
C ALA A 100 -23.48 9.71 -8.77
N ASP A 101 -22.33 9.48 -9.40
CA ASP A 101 -22.18 8.71 -10.63
C ASP A 101 -21.92 7.22 -10.35
N CYS A 102 -21.80 6.85 -9.08
CA CYS A 102 -21.61 5.46 -8.68
C CYS A 102 -22.90 4.65 -8.78
N THR A 103 -22.73 3.34 -9.00
CA THR A 103 -23.85 2.43 -9.10
C THR A 103 -24.69 2.45 -7.81
N ALA A 104 -25.96 2.05 -7.93
CA ALA A 104 -26.83 1.98 -6.75
C ALA A 104 -26.32 0.94 -5.73
N ASP A 105 -25.65 -0.13 -6.20
CA ASP A 105 -25.01 -1.13 -5.34
C ASP A 105 -23.82 -0.56 -4.58
N ASP A 106 -22.91 0.15 -5.25
CA ASP A 106 -21.75 0.78 -4.59
C ASP A 106 -22.19 1.78 -3.52
N ARG A 107 -23.21 2.59 -3.82
CA ARG A 107 -23.76 3.56 -2.86
C ARG A 107 -24.39 2.89 -1.64
N ARG A 108 -24.98 1.70 -1.80
CA ARG A 108 -25.51 0.90 -0.68
C ARG A 108 -24.41 0.24 0.16
N ALA A 109 -23.24 -0.02 -0.43
CA ALA A 109 -22.10 -0.61 0.26
C ALA A 109 -21.29 0.41 1.09
N LEU A 110 -21.62 1.70 1.02
CA LEU A 110 -20.93 2.73 1.81
C LEU A 110 -21.09 2.48 3.31
N PRO A 111 -20.05 2.78 4.11
CA PRO A 111 -20.14 2.74 5.56
C PRO A 111 -21.32 3.57 6.09
N VAL A 112 -22.14 2.96 6.95
CA VAL A 112 -23.25 3.62 7.65
C VAL A 112 -22.72 4.43 8.82
N GLU A 113 -21.83 3.83 9.62
CA GLU A 113 -21.21 4.49 10.76
C GLU A 113 -19.72 4.10 10.90
N PRO A 114 -18.78 5.08 10.87
CA PRO A 114 -19.03 6.48 10.51
C PRO A 114 -19.51 6.60 9.06
N ALA A 115 -20.50 7.48 8.82
CA ALA A 115 -20.98 7.75 7.47
C ALA A 115 -19.83 8.24 6.58
N ALA A 116 -19.77 7.78 5.33
CA ALA A 116 -18.77 8.21 4.38
C ALA A 116 -18.88 9.74 4.12
N ALA A 117 -17.85 10.50 4.52
CA ALA A 117 -17.81 11.94 4.25
C ALA A 117 -17.59 12.26 2.76
N ARG A 118 -16.93 11.35 2.05
CA ARG A 118 -16.69 11.37 0.60
C ARG A 118 -16.63 9.93 0.10
N ALA A 119 -17.07 9.73 -1.13
CA ALA A 119 -16.98 8.47 -1.84
C ALA A 119 -16.70 8.72 -3.31
N TYR A 120 -15.97 7.79 -3.92
CA TYR A 120 -15.68 7.78 -5.34
C TYR A 120 -15.77 6.35 -5.83
N CYS A 121 -16.03 6.18 -7.13
CA CYS A 121 -16.02 4.88 -7.78
C CYS A 121 -15.03 4.88 -8.95
N TRP A 122 -14.54 3.68 -9.23
CA TRP A 122 -13.72 3.43 -10.40
C TRP A 122 -14.59 3.39 -11.65
N PRO A 123 -14.07 3.84 -12.80
CA PRO A 123 -14.64 3.45 -14.09
C PRO A 123 -14.61 1.93 -14.25
N ASP A 124 -15.72 1.32 -14.69
CA ASP A 124 -15.84 -0.14 -14.83
C ASP A 124 -14.71 -0.72 -15.69
N GLU A 125 -14.43 -0.07 -16.82
CA GLU A 125 -13.37 -0.43 -17.76
C GLU A 125 -11.97 -0.42 -17.13
N ALA A 126 -11.76 0.38 -16.09
CA ALA A 126 -10.48 0.45 -15.39
C ALA A 126 -10.29 -0.74 -14.45
N THR A 127 -11.36 -1.40 -14.01
CA THR A 127 -11.34 -2.47 -12.99
C THR A 127 -11.82 -3.82 -13.49
N GLU A 128 -12.19 -3.96 -14.75
CA GLU A 128 -12.72 -5.19 -15.32
C GLU A 128 -11.74 -6.38 -15.15
N GLY A 129 -12.21 -7.44 -14.49
CA GLY A 129 -11.41 -8.63 -14.18
C GLY A 129 -10.37 -8.44 -13.08
N TRP A 130 -10.35 -7.29 -12.40
CA TRP A 130 -9.48 -7.02 -11.25
C TRP A 130 -10.29 -7.06 -9.95
N ARG A 131 -9.71 -7.66 -8.92
CA ARG A 131 -10.27 -7.72 -7.57
C ARG A 131 -9.55 -6.70 -6.68
N PRO A 132 -10.29 -5.82 -5.98
CA PRO A 132 -9.68 -4.93 -5.00
C PRO A 132 -9.18 -5.74 -3.80
N GLY A 133 -8.13 -5.23 -3.14
CA GLY A 133 -7.50 -5.91 -2.02
C GLY A 133 -7.20 -4.96 -0.86
N ALA A 134 -6.01 -4.38 -0.85
CA ALA A 134 -5.54 -3.52 0.24
C ALA A 134 -5.57 -2.02 -0.12
N VAL A 135 -5.58 -1.16 0.90
CA VAL A 135 -5.44 0.30 0.77
C VAL A 135 -4.45 0.81 1.81
N THR A 136 -3.60 1.76 1.43
CA THR A 136 -2.73 2.55 2.32
C THR A 136 -2.72 4.01 1.83
N THR A 137 -2.16 4.93 2.60
CA THR A 137 -2.11 6.34 2.22
C THR A 137 -0.74 6.95 2.47
N SER A 138 -0.48 8.11 1.88
CA SER A 138 0.72 8.91 2.20
C SER A 138 0.78 9.33 3.68
N GLY A 139 -0.31 9.23 4.44
CA GLY A 139 -0.28 9.42 5.89
C GLY A 139 0.32 8.27 6.69
N ASP A 140 0.45 7.09 6.09
CA ASP A 140 1.25 6.01 6.68
C ASP A 140 2.75 6.25 6.41
N ALA A 141 3.06 6.96 5.31
CA ALA A 141 4.42 7.20 4.84
C ALA A 141 5.15 8.33 5.58
N ASP A 142 4.44 9.43 5.87
CA ASP A 142 4.95 10.64 6.50
C ASP A 142 3.91 11.28 7.44
N ASP A 143 4.38 11.92 8.51
CA ASP A 143 3.58 12.46 9.61
C ASP A 143 2.67 13.63 9.16
N ASP A 144 2.98 14.29 8.04
CA ASP A 144 2.18 15.40 7.50
C ASP A 144 1.04 14.95 6.58
N GLY A 145 0.94 13.65 6.31
CA GLY A 145 -0.10 13.08 5.47
C GLY A 145 0.16 13.22 3.97
N ARG A 146 1.36 13.61 3.55
CA ARG A 146 1.68 13.95 2.15
C ARG A 146 2.91 13.19 1.65
N TRP A 147 2.97 13.05 0.33
CA TRP A 147 4.18 12.63 -0.38
C TRP A 147 4.62 13.76 -1.31
N GLY A 148 5.57 14.56 -0.84
CA GLY A 148 5.86 15.86 -1.43
C GLY A 148 4.66 16.80 -1.31
N GLU A 149 4.11 17.25 -2.42
CA GLU A 149 2.94 18.15 -2.43
C GLU A 149 1.59 17.40 -2.44
N HIS A 150 1.62 16.10 -2.76
CA HIS A 150 0.43 15.30 -3.02
C HIS A 150 -0.10 14.65 -1.73
N ARG A 151 -1.43 14.49 -1.65
CA ARG A 151 -2.05 13.54 -0.73
C ARG A 151 -2.39 12.31 -1.55
N VAL A 152 -1.83 11.16 -1.21
CA VAL A 152 -1.90 9.97 -2.07
C VAL A 152 -2.65 8.86 -1.37
N VAL A 153 -3.58 8.24 -2.08
CA VAL A 153 -4.17 6.94 -1.70
C VAL A 153 -3.58 5.89 -2.62
N VAL A 154 -3.13 4.77 -2.06
CA VAL A 154 -2.64 3.63 -2.84
C VAL A 154 -3.63 2.49 -2.69
N SER A 155 -4.20 2.04 -3.80
CA SER A 155 -5.18 0.95 -3.83
C SER A 155 -4.59 -0.26 -4.55
N GLY A 156 -4.56 -1.41 -3.89
CA GLY A 156 -4.00 -2.66 -4.40
C GLY A 156 -5.05 -3.55 -5.06
N TRP A 157 -4.68 -4.14 -6.19
CA TRP A 157 -5.57 -4.93 -7.04
C TRP A 157 -4.88 -6.18 -7.55
N SER A 158 -5.63 -7.26 -7.69
CA SER A 158 -5.12 -8.55 -8.18
C SER A 158 -6.05 -9.14 -9.21
N ARG A 159 -5.49 -9.80 -10.21
CA ARG A 159 -6.26 -10.55 -11.22
C ARG A 159 -6.20 -12.05 -10.89
N ALA A 160 -7.25 -12.81 -11.15
CA ALA A 160 -7.16 -14.27 -11.16
C ALA A 160 -6.38 -14.71 -12.42
N ASP A 161 -5.58 -15.77 -12.35
CA ASP A 161 -4.93 -16.25 -13.57
C ASP A 161 -5.97 -16.74 -14.59
N ALA A 162 -5.63 -16.66 -15.88
CA ALA A 162 -6.55 -17.10 -16.94
C ALA A 162 -6.61 -18.64 -17.05
N SER A 163 -5.62 -19.34 -16.50
CA SER A 163 -5.49 -20.81 -16.48
C SER A 163 -6.28 -21.49 -15.36
N GLY A 164 -6.69 -20.76 -14.32
CA GLY A 164 -7.33 -21.31 -13.12
C GLY A 164 -6.37 -21.95 -12.11
N ASP A 165 -5.05 -21.90 -12.34
CA ASP A 165 -4.01 -22.59 -11.58
C ASP A 165 -3.29 -21.67 -10.56
N GLY A 166 -3.73 -20.41 -10.40
CA GLY A 166 -3.19 -19.47 -9.42
C GLY A 166 -3.64 -18.01 -9.53
N ASP A 167 -2.96 -17.14 -8.81
CA ASP A 167 -3.18 -15.69 -8.90
C ASP A 167 -2.42 -15.10 -10.11
N GLY A 168 -3.13 -14.29 -10.90
CA GLY A 168 -2.58 -13.44 -11.96
C GLY A 168 -1.84 -12.22 -11.39
N PRO A 169 -1.39 -11.29 -12.25
CA PRO A 169 -0.57 -10.17 -11.82
C PRO A 169 -1.31 -9.27 -10.82
N ALA A 170 -0.53 -8.68 -9.93
CA ALA A 170 -0.97 -7.63 -9.01
C ALA A 170 -0.46 -6.25 -9.46
N ARG A 171 -1.28 -5.23 -9.20
CA ARG A 171 -0.96 -3.83 -9.47
C ARG A 171 -1.47 -2.95 -8.34
N VAL A 172 -0.99 -1.71 -8.32
CA VAL A 172 -1.51 -0.65 -7.45
C VAL A 172 -1.96 0.52 -8.30
N ALA A 173 -3.00 1.22 -7.87
CA ALA A 173 -3.29 2.56 -8.32
C ALA A 173 -2.72 3.56 -7.31
N PHE A 174 -1.89 4.49 -7.79
CA PHE A 174 -1.59 5.70 -7.05
C PHE A 174 -2.64 6.75 -7.41
N VAL A 175 -3.43 7.15 -6.43
CA VAL A 175 -4.49 8.14 -6.57
C VAL A 175 -4.04 9.46 -5.94
N ASP A 176 -3.94 10.52 -6.72
CA ASP A 176 -3.79 11.89 -6.20
C ASP A 176 -5.14 12.38 -5.66
N ALA A 177 -5.24 12.49 -4.35
CA ALA A 177 -6.37 13.00 -3.60
C ALA A 177 -6.13 14.44 -3.09
N GLY A 178 -5.19 15.16 -3.68
CA GLY A 178 -4.96 16.58 -3.43
C GLY A 178 -6.15 17.45 -3.86
N ASP A 179 -6.70 17.18 -5.05
CA ASP A 179 -7.98 17.70 -5.52
C ASP A 179 -9.08 16.69 -5.19
N ARG A 180 -9.88 17.00 -4.16
CA ARG A 180 -10.92 16.09 -3.65
C ARG A 180 -12.12 15.98 -4.58
N GLU A 181 -12.36 16.95 -5.46
CA GLU A 181 -13.53 16.92 -6.33
C GLU A 181 -13.27 16.11 -7.60
N ARG A 182 -12.00 15.76 -7.88
CA ARG A 182 -11.67 14.96 -9.06
C ARG A 182 -10.36 14.19 -8.88
N PRO A 183 -10.32 13.19 -7.99
CA PRO A 183 -9.12 12.40 -7.76
C PRO A 183 -8.67 11.71 -9.04
N ARG A 184 -7.38 11.79 -9.34
CA ARG A 184 -6.79 11.19 -10.55
C ARG A 184 -5.90 10.04 -10.18
N TYR A 185 -5.82 9.03 -11.02
CA TYR A 185 -5.02 7.85 -10.72
C TYR A 185 -4.12 7.46 -11.88
N THR A 186 -3.06 6.72 -11.53
CA THR A 186 -2.23 5.97 -12.47
C THR A 186 -1.97 4.56 -11.94
N TRP A 187 -1.96 3.58 -12.83
CA TRP A 187 -1.72 2.19 -12.54
C TRP A 187 -0.23 1.86 -12.59
N VAL A 188 0.23 1.10 -11.60
CA VAL A 188 1.61 0.62 -11.52
C VAL A 188 1.60 -0.86 -11.22
N LEU A 189 2.20 -1.66 -12.10
CA LEU A 189 2.39 -3.09 -11.90
C LEU A 189 3.37 -3.34 -10.74
N LEU A 190 3.03 -4.30 -9.86
CA LEU A 190 3.97 -4.82 -8.87
C LEU A 190 4.90 -5.84 -9.54
N ALA A 191 6.10 -5.43 -9.91
CA ALA A 191 7.03 -6.24 -10.71
C ALA A 191 8.11 -6.93 -9.86
N VAL A 192 8.35 -8.21 -10.14
CA VAL A 192 9.41 -9.01 -9.51
C VAL A 192 10.52 -9.25 -10.55
N PRO A 193 11.75 -8.74 -10.32
CA PRO A 193 12.88 -9.03 -11.20
C PRO A 193 13.18 -10.53 -11.27
N VAL A 194 13.45 -11.03 -12.46
CA VAL A 194 13.86 -12.43 -12.71
C VAL A 194 15.12 -12.48 -13.56
N ASP A 195 15.72 -13.65 -13.71
CA ASP A 195 16.92 -13.87 -14.53
C ASP A 195 18.07 -12.89 -14.22
N GLY A 196 18.23 -12.57 -12.93
CA GLY A 196 19.19 -11.59 -12.45
C GLY A 196 18.95 -10.17 -13.00
N GLY A 197 17.69 -9.77 -13.20
CA GLY A 197 17.31 -8.46 -13.73
C GLY A 197 17.48 -8.33 -15.24
N ARG A 198 17.54 -9.46 -15.96
CA ARG A 198 17.43 -9.46 -17.43
C ARG A 198 15.98 -9.35 -17.88
N ASP A 199 15.05 -9.78 -17.04
CA ASP A 199 13.61 -9.68 -17.25
C ASP A 199 12.88 -9.45 -15.91
N TYR A 200 11.56 -9.33 -15.97
CA TYR A 200 10.67 -9.22 -14.82
C TYR A 200 9.35 -9.92 -15.10
N ARG A 201 8.65 -10.29 -14.03
CA ARG A 201 7.27 -10.78 -14.08
C ARG A 201 6.38 -9.92 -13.18
N GLY A 202 5.07 -10.00 -13.35
CA GLY A 202 4.14 -9.51 -12.34
C GLY A 202 4.23 -10.32 -11.04
N LEU A 203 3.92 -9.68 -9.92
CA LEU A 203 3.63 -10.37 -8.67
C LEU A 203 2.35 -11.18 -8.84
N GLY A 204 2.47 -12.51 -8.93
CA GLY A 204 1.32 -13.42 -9.03
C GLY A 204 0.79 -13.80 -7.66
N SER A 205 0.08 -12.90 -7.01
CA SER A 205 -0.50 -13.10 -5.68
C SER A 205 -1.59 -12.08 -5.38
N ALA A 206 -2.61 -12.48 -4.63
CA ALA A 206 -3.58 -11.55 -4.07
C ALA A 206 -2.94 -10.54 -3.10
N VAL A 207 -3.14 -9.25 -3.37
CA VAL A 207 -2.72 -8.14 -2.49
C VAL A 207 -3.72 -8.02 -1.34
N SER A 208 -3.49 -8.76 -0.26
CA SER A 208 -4.39 -8.79 0.91
C SER A 208 -4.05 -7.74 1.98
N GLY A 209 -2.85 -7.18 1.94
CA GLY A 209 -2.35 -6.21 2.91
C GLY A 209 -1.27 -5.33 2.31
N MET A 210 -1.25 -4.06 2.69
CA MET A 210 -0.33 -3.07 2.16
C MET A 210 -0.08 -1.96 3.17
N VAL A 211 1.18 -1.56 3.34
CA VAL A 211 1.59 -0.44 4.20
C VAL A 211 2.63 0.38 3.47
N TRP A 212 2.45 1.70 3.46
CA TRP A 212 3.47 2.63 3.00
C TRP A 212 4.29 3.11 4.19
N TYR A 213 5.59 2.83 4.18
CA TYR A 213 6.53 3.32 5.19
C TYR A 213 7.70 4.05 4.52
N GLN A 214 7.81 5.37 4.74
CA GLN A 214 8.82 6.20 4.10
C GLN A 214 8.82 6.02 2.57
N ASP A 215 9.95 5.66 1.96
CA ASP A 215 10.09 5.41 0.53
C ASP A 215 9.80 3.95 0.14
N LYS A 216 9.14 3.18 1.01
CA LYS A 216 8.83 1.76 0.80
C LYS A 216 7.34 1.47 0.82
N LEU A 217 6.89 0.71 -0.17
CA LEU A 217 5.58 0.08 -0.19
C LEU A 217 5.75 -1.39 0.16
N LEU A 218 5.23 -1.78 1.32
CA LEU A 218 5.24 -3.14 1.84
C LEU A 218 3.94 -3.81 1.43
N VAL A 219 4.02 -4.93 0.73
CA VAL A 219 2.86 -5.65 0.19
C VAL A 219 2.90 -7.09 0.68
N THR A 220 1.84 -7.52 1.36
CA THR A 220 1.70 -8.94 1.71
C THR A 220 1.21 -9.70 0.49
N ALA A 221 1.89 -10.80 0.21
CA ALA A 221 1.57 -11.72 -0.87
C ALA A 221 1.50 -13.12 -0.28
N GLY A 222 0.41 -13.83 -0.55
CA GLY A 222 0.25 -15.23 -0.22
C GLY A 222 0.17 -16.10 -1.46
N ARG A 223 0.82 -17.26 -1.43
CA ARG A 223 0.45 -18.41 -2.29
C ARG A 223 0.62 -19.68 -1.46
N GLY A 224 -0.49 -20.29 -1.03
CA GLY A 224 -0.43 -21.52 -0.23
C GLY A 224 0.31 -21.33 1.11
N GLU A 225 1.26 -22.21 1.42
CA GLU A 225 1.93 -22.30 2.73
C GLU A 225 3.01 -21.22 2.97
N ASP A 226 3.46 -20.51 1.94
CA ASP A 226 4.51 -19.49 2.06
C ASP A 226 3.93 -18.07 1.89
N SER A 227 3.73 -17.40 3.02
CA SER A 227 3.40 -15.96 3.05
C SER A 227 4.67 -15.13 2.96
N ALA A 228 4.71 -14.14 2.06
CA ALA A 228 5.85 -13.25 1.88
C ALA A 228 5.43 -11.77 2.00
N LEU A 229 6.39 -10.94 2.41
CA LEU A 229 6.27 -9.50 2.40
C LEU A 229 7.20 -8.95 1.32
N TYR A 230 6.62 -8.41 0.25
CA TYR A 230 7.39 -7.74 -0.80
C TYR A 230 7.60 -6.29 -0.42
N VAL A 231 8.83 -5.80 -0.64
CA VAL A 231 9.22 -4.43 -0.34
C VAL A 231 9.58 -3.73 -1.65
N TYR A 232 8.75 -2.77 -2.06
CA TYR A 232 8.95 -1.96 -3.25
C TYR A 232 9.47 -0.58 -2.88
N ASP A 233 10.41 -0.06 -3.67
CA ASP A 233 10.91 1.31 -3.55
C ASP A 233 10.05 2.23 -4.44
N VAL A 234 9.30 3.16 -3.83
CA VAL A 234 8.36 4.03 -4.55
C VAL A 234 9.06 5.17 -5.31
N ASP A 235 10.36 5.33 -5.14
CA ASP A 235 11.21 6.21 -5.96
C ASP A 235 11.80 5.48 -7.17
N ARG A 236 11.54 4.16 -7.32
CA ARG A 236 12.04 3.32 -8.41
C ARG A 236 10.96 2.74 -9.33
N ILE A 237 10.01 3.58 -9.75
CA ILE A 237 8.96 3.18 -10.70
C ILE A 237 9.51 3.26 -12.13
N GLN A 238 9.32 2.20 -12.91
CA GLN A 238 9.74 2.15 -14.32
C GLN A 238 8.57 2.46 -15.25
N ARG A 239 8.84 3.13 -16.38
CA ARG A 239 7.84 3.34 -17.43
C ARG A 239 7.90 2.18 -18.43
N ALA A 240 6.76 1.51 -18.64
CA ALA A 240 6.61 0.57 -19.74
C ALA A 240 6.57 1.33 -21.07
N ALA A 241 7.13 0.74 -22.12
CA ALA A 241 7.25 1.41 -23.43
C ALA A 241 6.18 0.95 -24.42
N ALA A 242 5.51 -0.18 -24.16
CA ALA A 242 4.52 -0.74 -25.07
C ALA A 242 3.39 -1.46 -24.33
N PRO A 243 2.16 -1.45 -24.89
CA PRO A 243 1.13 -2.40 -24.51
C PRO A 243 1.56 -3.82 -24.89
N GLY A 244 1.28 -4.78 -24.03
CA GLY A 244 1.51 -6.21 -24.28
C GLY A 244 0.37 -7.04 -23.69
N THR A 245 0.42 -8.37 -23.87
CA THR A 245 -0.59 -9.30 -23.33
C THR A 245 -0.18 -9.93 -22.00
N SER A 246 1.06 -9.69 -21.55
CA SER A 246 1.59 -10.14 -20.26
C SER A 246 2.71 -9.22 -19.79
N PRO A 247 2.94 -9.12 -18.48
CA PRO A 247 4.12 -8.46 -17.94
C PRO A 247 5.41 -9.12 -18.38
N GLY A 248 6.41 -8.31 -18.69
CA GLY A 248 7.77 -8.76 -19.04
C GLY A 248 8.29 -8.10 -20.31
N ARG A 249 9.45 -8.55 -20.77
CA ARG A 249 10.06 -8.04 -21.99
C ARG A 249 9.55 -8.79 -23.23
N GLY A 250 9.03 -8.03 -24.20
CA GLY A 250 8.63 -8.55 -25.50
C GLY A 250 9.33 -7.86 -26.68
N PRO A 251 9.04 -8.29 -27.92
CA PRO A 251 9.58 -7.67 -29.15
C PRO A 251 9.24 -6.18 -29.28
N GLY A 252 8.13 -5.74 -28.68
CA GLY A 252 7.70 -4.34 -28.61
C GLY A 252 8.33 -3.51 -27.48
N GLY A 253 9.20 -4.11 -26.65
CA GLY A 253 9.75 -3.48 -25.46
C GLY A 253 9.10 -3.98 -24.16
N PRO A 254 9.40 -3.33 -23.02
CA PRO A 254 8.83 -3.70 -21.73
C PRO A 254 7.32 -3.43 -21.68
N SER A 255 6.56 -4.43 -21.22
CA SER A 255 5.11 -4.42 -21.04
C SER A 255 4.73 -4.48 -19.56
N ALA A 256 3.74 -3.68 -19.17
CA ALA A 256 3.13 -3.70 -17.83
C ALA A 256 1.76 -4.40 -17.77
N ALA A 257 1.32 -4.98 -18.91
CA ALA A 257 -0.03 -5.47 -19.22
C ALA A 257 -0.94 -5.78 -18.01
#